data_AF-T2JNV9-F1
#
_entry.id   AF-T2JNV9-F1
#
_cell.length_a   1.000
_cell.length_b   1.000
_cell.length_c   1.000
_cell.angle_alpha   90.00
_cell.angle_beta   90.00
_cell.angle_gamma   90.00
#
_symmetry.space_group_name_H-M   'P 1'
#
loop_
_entity.id
_entity.type
_entity.pdbx_description
1 polymer ?
#
loop_
_entity_poly.entity_id
_entity_poly.type
_entity_poly.pdbx_seq_one_letter_code
_entity_poly.pdbx_strand_id
1 'polypeptide(L)' 'MQLPLFSEVRLTTDLPNYNLTKGCSAIIVEHCKNQQEEGYLLELLNENGQGYTIIAVTSNQIEPINSYYNITETAR' A
#
# COMPACT_ATOMS: atom_id res chain seq x y z
N MET A 1 -6.41 -1.71 11.94
CA MET A 1 -7.34 -1.70 10.80
C MET A 1 -6.57 -2.06 9.56
N GLN A 2 -7.14 -2.90 8.71
CA GLN A 2 -6.55 -3.26 7.43
C GLN A 2 -7.02 -2.28 6.35
N LEU A 3 -6.12 -1.86 5.47
CA LEU A 3 -6.46 -0.99 4.34
C LEU A 3 -7.16 -1.84 3.25
N PRO A 4 -8.32 -1.45 2.67
CA PRO A 4 -8.97 -2.20 1.61
C PRO A 4 -8.11 -2.35 0.37
N LEU A 5 -8.38 -3.42 -0.38
CA LEU A 5 -7.86 -3.60 -1.74
C LEU A 5 -8.19 -2.38 -2.60
N PHE A 6 -7.32 -2.10 -3.55
CA PHE A 6 -7.35 -0.95 -4.45
C PHE A 6 -7.19 0.43 -3.79
N SER A 7 -6.86 0.49 -2.49
CA SER A 7 -6.47 1.76 -1.86
C SER A 7 -5.11 2.22 -2.38
N GLU A 8 -4.97 3.52 -2.63
CA GLU A 8 -3.68 4.14 -2.96
C GLU A 8 -2.89 4.42 -1.67
N VAL A 9 -1.62 4.04 -1.68
CA VAL A 9 -0.70 4.20 -0.56
C VAL A 9 0.62 4.82 -1.03
N ARG A 10 1.36 5.44 -0.10
CA ARG A 10 2.73 5.89 -0.28
C ARG A 10 3.68 5.06 0.56
N LEU A 11 4.87 4.82 0.04
CA LEU A 11 5.97 4.27 0.83
C LEU A 11 6.43 5.28 1.89
N THR A 12 6.59 4.84 3.14
CA THR A 12 7.07 5.69 4.26
C THR A 12 8.59 5.63 4.42
N THR A 13 9.25 4.66 3.79
CA THR A 13 10.70 4.40 3.81
C THR A 13 11.21 4.12 2.40
N ASP A 14 12.52 4.30 2.20
CA ASP A 14 13.19 3.81 1.01
C ASP A 14 13.25 2.28 1.02
N LEU A 15 13.09 1.66 -0.15
CA LEU A 15 13.23 0.23 -0.37
C LEU A 15 14.30 -0.02 -1.45
N PRO A 16 15.59 0.04 -1.09
CA PRO A 16 16.70 0.02 -2.06
C PRO A 16 16.77 -1.28 -2.86
N ASN A 17 16.34 -2.41 -2.28
CA ASN A 17 16.29 -3.71 -2.99
C ASN A 17 15.34 -3.70 -4.20
N TYR A 18 14.41 -2.74 -4.25
CA TYR A 18 13.46 -2.55 -5.34
C TYR A 18 13.72 -1.25 -6.13
N ASN A 19 14.80 -0.52 -5.82
CA ASN A 19 15.08 0.82 -6.34
C ASN A 19 13.93 1.82 -6.12
N LEU A 20 13.27 1.75 -4.96
CA LEU A 20 12.15 2.65 -4.62
C LEU A 20 12.53 3.62 -3.53
N THR A 21 12.08 4.86 -3.69
CA THR A 21 12.26 5.92 -2.71
C THR A 21 10.98 6.11 -1.89
N LYS A 22 11.14 6.61 -0.67
CA LYS A 22 10.05 7.13 0.15
C LYS A 22 9.17 8.09 -0.66
N GLY A 23 7.86 7.99 -0.47
CA GLY A 23 6.85 8.78 -1.17
C GLY A 23 6.38 8.21 -2.50
N CYS A 24 6.93 7.08 -2.97
CA CYS A 24 6.42 6.37 -4.14
C CYS A 24 4.97 5.91 -3.90
N SER A 25 4.07 6.21 -4.85
CA SER A 25 2.67 5.77 -4.83
C SER A 25 2.51 4.34 -5.35
N ALA A 26 1.56 3.60 -4.79
CA ALA A 26 1.21 2.25 -5.20
C ALA A 26 -0.25 1.91 -4.87
N ILE A 27 -0.74 0.80 -5.41
CA ILE A 27 -2.07 0.27 -5.13
C ILE A 27 -1.96 -1.05 -4.35
N ILE A 28 -2.77 -1.23 -3.31
CA ILE A 28 -2.89 -2.52 -2.61
C ILE A 28 -3.65 -3.52 -3.49
N VAL A 29 -3.03 -4.66 -3.80
CA VAL A 29 -3.65 -5.72 -4.60
C VAL A 29 -3.88 -7.02 -3.84
N GLU A 30 -3.22 -7.21 -2.69
CA GLU A 30 -3.45 -8.36 -1.80
C GLU A 30 -3.07 -8.04 -0.35
N HIS A 31 -3.76 -8.72 0.57
CA HIS A 31 -3.43 -8.76 1.99
C HIS A 31 -2.59 -10.00 2.30
N CYS A 32 -1.41 -9.81 2.87
CA CYS A 32 -0.51 -10.90 3.22
C CYS A 32 -0.37 -11.02 4.73
N LYS A 33 -0.41 -12.25 5.23
CA LYS A 33 -0.16 -12.54 6.65
C LYS A 33 0.64 -13.83 6.77
N ASN A 34 1.70 -13.79 7.56
CA ASN A 34 2.36 -15.00 8.06
C ASN A 34 2.16 -15.08 9.59
N GLN A 35 2.81 -16.06 10.23
CA GLN A 35 2.67 -16.26 11.68
C GLN A 35 3.22 -15.11 12.54
N GLN A 36 4.04 -14.23 11.96
CA GLN A 36 4.83 -13.21 12.65
C GLN A 36 4.44 -11.78 12.25
N GLU A 37 4.00 -11.57 11.00
CA GLU A 37 3.80 -10.24 10.43
C GLU A 37 2.58 -10.16 9.50
N GLU A 38 1.96 -8.97 9.49
CA GLU A 38 0.92 -8.56 8.56
C GLU A 38 1.49 -7.53 7.57
N GLY A 39 1.16 -7.72 6.29
CA GLY A 39 1.67 -6.92 5.19
C GLY A 39 0.74 -6.90 4.00
N TYR A 40 1.25 -6.36 2.91
CA TYR A 40 0.50 -6.09 1.69
C TYR A 40 1.34 -6.45 0.47
N LEU A 41 0.68 -6.91 -0.59
CA LEU A 41 1.26 -6.80 -1.93
C LEU A 41 0.81 -5.48 -2.53
N LEU A 42 1.79 -4.73 -3.03
CA LEU A 42 1.56 -3.48 -3.73
C LEU A 42 1.88 -3.65 -5.20
N GLU A 43 0.97 -3.21 -6.06
CA GLU A 43 1.26 -2.98 -7.48
C GLU A 43 1.77 -1.56 -7.65
N LEU A 44 2.99 -1.42 -8.19
CA LEU A 44 3.57 -0.12 -8.50
C LEU A 44 3.14 0.32 -9.88
N LEU A 45 2.79 1.60 -10.00
CA LEU A 45 2.34 2.21 -11.24
C LEU A 45 3.45 3.07 -11.86
N ASN A 46 3.58 3.02 -13.17
CA ASN A 46 4.39 3.98 -13.92
C ASN A 46 3.66 5.32 -14.08
N GLU A 47 4.31 6.29 -14.72
CA GLU A 47 3.74 7.63 -14.99
C GLU A 47 2.44 7.63 -15.83
N ASN A 48 2.17 6.53 -16.55
CA ASN A 48 0.94 6.33 -17.32
C ASN A 48 -0.14 5.58 -16.53
N GLY A 49 0.08 5.30 -15.24
CA GLY A 49 -0.84 4.54 -14.40
C GLY A 49 -0.85 3.03 -14.67
N GLN A 50 0.15 2.50 -15.37
CA GLN A 50 0.24 1.07 -15.68
C GLN A 50 1.08 0.34 -14.63
N GLY A 51 0.58 -0.79 -14.15
CA GLY A 51 1.30 -1.70 -13.27
C GLY A 51 2.57 -2.25 -13.94
N TYR A 52 3.71 -2.21 -13.24
CA TYR A 52 4.97 -2.75 -13.77
C TYR A 52 5.66 -3.76 -12.85
N THR A 53 5.33 -3.79 -11.56
CA THR A 53 5.88 -4.78 -10.62
C THR A 53 5.02 -4.90 -9.37
N ILE A 54 5.17 -6.03 -8.67
CA ILE A 54 4.51 -6.30 -7.40
C ILE A 54 5.59 -6.47 -6.32
N ILE A 55 5.42 -5.78 -5.19
CA ILE A 55 6.32 -5.87 -4.03
C ILE A 55 5.55 -6.26 -2.77
N ALA A 56 6.20 -6.97 -1.87
CA ALA A 56 5.69 -7.24 -0.52
C ALA A 56 6.25 -6.21 0.47
N VAL A 57 5.36 -5.66 1.30
CA VAL A 57 5.71 -4.67 2.33
C VAL A 57 4.99 -4.94 3.63
N THR A 58 5.57 -4.49 4.74
CA THR A 58 4.92 -4.49 6.05
C THR A 58 4.04 -3.26 6.23
N SER A 59 3.08 -3.33 7.16
CA SER A 59 2.12 -2.23 7.40
C SER A 59 2.76 -0.88 7.78
N ASN A 60 3.96 -0.89 8.40
CA ASN A 60 4.69 0.32 8.77
C ASN A 60 5.46 0.98 7.60
N GLN A 61 5.60 0.28 6.47
CA GLN A 61 6.29 0.78 5.27
C GLN A 61 5.37 1.55 4.34
N ILE A 62 4.08 1.66 4.68
CA ILE A 62 3.08 2.35 3.86
C ILE A 62 2.23 3.31 4.70
N GLU A 63 1.72 4.33 4.03
CA GLU A 63 0.67 5.21 4.55
C GLU A 63 -0.40 5.44 3.47
N PRO A 64 -1.69 5.50 3.81
CA PRO A 64 -2.73 5.79 2.83
C PRO A 64 -2.59 7.22 2.28
N ILE A 65 -2.76 7.37 0.96
CA ILE A 65 -2.90 8.68 0.34
C ILE A 65 -4.37 9.08 0.48
N ASN A 66 -4.65 10.27 1.02
CA ASN A 66 -6.01 10.71 1.29
C ASN A 66 -6.97 10.54 0.11
N SER A 67 -7.93 9.62 0.25
CA SER A 67 -9.31 9.81 -0.20
C SER A 67 -10.27 8.93 0.61
N TYR A 68 -11.06 9.57 1.48
CA TYR A 68 -12.26 9.05 2.17
C TYR A 68 -12.15 7.92 3.21
N TYR A 69 -11.22 7.98 4.18
CA TYR A 69 -11.32 7.17 5.42
C TYR A 69 -12.12 7.83 6.56
N ASN A 70 -13.06 8.72 6.22
CA ASN A 70 -14.00 9.33 7.18
C ASN A 70 -15.46 9.13 6.73
N ILE A 71 -15.88 7.91 6.41
CA ILE A 71 -17.28 7.44 6.32
C ILE A 71 -17.17 5.91 6.24
N THR A 72 -17.41 5.10 7.27
CA THR A 72 -18.63 4.96 8.06
C THR A 72 -18.29 4.32 9.40
N GLU A 73 -18.17 5.13 10.45
CA GLU A 73 -18.41 4.70 11.82
C GLU A 73 -19.62 5.48 12.36
N THR A 74 -20.70 5.51 11.57
CA THR A 74 -22.03 5.96 12.03
C THR A 74 -23.12 5.36 11.13
N ALA A 75 -23.38 4.06 11.28
CA ALA A 75 -24.67 3.49 10.92
C ALA A 75 -24.90 2.21 11.75
N ARG A 76 -25.48 2.43 12.94
CA ARG A 76 -26.32 1.55 13.77
C ARG A 76 -25.87 0.10 14.01
#